data_AF-A0A966QZ60-F1
#
_entry.id   AF-A0A966QZ60-F1
#
_cell.length_a   1.000
_cell.length_b   1.000
_cell.length_c   1.000
_cell.angle_alpha   90.00
_cell.angle_beta   90.00
_cell.angle_gamma   90.00
#
_symmetry.space_group_name_H-M   'P 1'
#
loop_
_entity.id
_entity.type
_entity.pdbx_description
1 polymer ?
#
loop_
_entity_poly.entity_id
_entity_poly.type
_entity_poly.pdbx_seq_one_letter_code
_entity_poly.pdbx_strand_id
1 'polypeptide(L)'
;LDKKIEAYRKKNRDASVEEMAKEFGVSKAKVAKRVAYLMTKDRYPISRAVDQISEQNLPKGVKEVAEPVLEVRYRYAWAAGFSNKDKESSREFCKVMLDLADQGKVYTREDIDGISAIMGYSVWNRRGGWYHTPSGVNRPQCRHVWEQQLVIRKGNKISKA
;
A
#
# COMPACT_ATOMS: atom_id res chain seq x y z
N LEU A 1 -23.44 13.60 8.88
CA LEU A 1 -23.86 12.35 8.18
C LEU A 1 -22.97 11.18 8.60
N ASP A 2 -21.65 11.34 8.61
CA ASP A 2 -20.68 10.32 9.05
C ASP A 2 -20.98 9.68 10.40
N LYS A 3 -21.08 10.47 11.46
CA LYS A 3 -21.43 9.97 12.80
C LYS A 3 -22.74 9.19 12.82
N LYS A 4 -23.71 9.55 11.97
CA LYS A 4 -24.98 8.82 11.82
C LYS A 4 -24.76 7.48 11.13
N ILE A 5 -23.98 7.44 10.05
CA ILE A 5 -23.61 6.21 9.33
C ILE A 5 -22.85 5.25 10.26
N GLU A 6 -21.84 5.73 10.97
CA GLU A 6 -21.04 4.93 11.91
C GLU A 6 -21.91 4.35 13.03
N ALA A 7 -22.74 5.19 13.68
CA ALA A 7 -23.61 4.77 14.77
C ALA A 7 -24.68 3.77 14.29
N TYR A 8 -25.23 3.97 13.10
CA TYR A 8 -26.25 3.10 12.52
C TYR A 8 -25.67 1.73 12.15
N ARG A 9 -24.50 1.67 11.49
CA ARG A 9 -23.84 0.41 11.13
C ARG A 9 -23.28 -0.36 12.33
N LYS A 10 -22.96 0.31 13.45
CA LYS A 10 -22.64 -0.38 14.71
C LYS A 10 -23.83 -1.19 15.25
N LYS A 11 -25.06 -0.70 15.06
CA LYS A 11 -26.30 -1.36 15.49
C LYS A 11 -26.87 -2.32 14.43
N ASN A 12 -26.71 -1.97 13.16
CA ASN A 12 -27.24 -2.69 12.00
C ASN A 12 -26.09 -3.06 11.07
N ARG A 13 -25.34 -4.12 11.41
CA ARG A 13 -24.01 -4.42 10.84
C ARG A 13 -24.02 -4.73 9.34
N ASP A 14 -25.15 -5.16 8.81
CA ASP A 14 -25.41 -5.55 7.42
C ASP A 14 -26.17 -4.49 6.61
N ALA A 15 -26.68 -3.43 7.23
CA ALA A 15 -27.60 -2.48 6.59
C ALA A 15 -27.08 -1.82 5.31
N SER A 16 -27.76 -2.01 4.19
CA SER A 16 -27.43 -1.49 2.87
C SER A 16 -27.37 0.06 2.80
N VAL A 17 -26.75 0.57 1.73
CA VAL A 17 -26.66 2.02 1.47
C VAL A 17 -28.06 2.60 1.24
N GLU A 18 -28.95 1.81 0.65
CA GLU A 18 -30.35 2.10 0.38
C GLU A 18 -31.16 2.26 1.67
N GLU A 19 -31.01 1.33 2.61
CA GLU A 19 -31.68 1.41 3.92
C GLU A 19 -31.21 2.63 4.70
N MET A 20 -29.90 2.88 4.72
CA MET A 20 -29.34 4.09 5.34
C MET A 20 -29.81 5.37 4.65
N ALA A 21 -29.96 5.39 3.33
CA ALA A 21 -30.44 6.55 2.58
C ALA A 21 -31.89 6.89 2.95
N LYS A 22 -32.76 5.87 3.04
CA LYS A 22 -34.14 6.02 3.49
C LYS A 22 -34.20 6.52 4.94
N GLU A 23 -33.48 5.86 5.84
CA GLU A 23 -33.43 6.21 7.26
C GLU A 23 -32.93 7.66 7.49
N PHE A 24 -31.89 8.07 6.77
CA PHE A 24 -31.29 9.39 6.95
C PHE A 24 -31.96 10.49 6.12
N GLY A 25 -32.94 10.15 5.27
CA GLY A 25 -33.62 11.10 4.39
C GLY A 25 -32.67 11.79 3.39
N VAL A 26 -31.65 11.08 2.89
CA VAL A 26 -30.66 11.62 1.95
C VAL A 26 -30.50 10.71 0.74
N SER A 27 -29.92 11.22 -0.34
CA SER A 27 -29.73 10.42 -1.55
C SER A 27 -28.77 9.24 -1.33
N LYS A 28 -29.06 8.10 -1.97
CA LYS A 28 -28.21 6.90 -2.00
C LYS A 28 -26.77 7.24 -2.39
N ALA A 29 -26.58 8.08 -3.40
CA ALA A 29 -25.26 8.53 -3.85
C ALA A 29 -24.50 9.31 -2.76
N LYS A 30 -25.19 10.11 -1.94
CA LYS A 30 -24.58 10.84 -0.82
C LYS A 30 -24.15 9.89 0.29
N VAL A 31 -24.96 8.88 0.62
CA VAL A 31 -24.58 7.83 1.59
C VAL A 31 -23.39 7.02 1.07
N ALA A 32 -23.42 6.55 -0.18
CA ALA A 32 -22.34 5.79 -0.80
C ALA A 32 -21.00 6.53 -0.74
N LYS A 33 -20.98 7.82 -1.11
CA LYS A 33 -19.78 8.67 -1.03
C LYS A 33 -19.25 8.80 0.40
N ARG A 34 -20.13 8.92 1.40
CA ARG A 34 -19.71 9.00 2.81
C ARG A 34 -19.25 7.66 3.36
N VAL A 35 -19.88 6.54 2.96
CA VAL A 35 -19.44 5.19 3.32
C VAL A 35 -18.04 4.93 2.76
N ALA A 36 -17.79 5.21 1.48
CA ALA A 36 -16.46 5.09 0.88
C ALA A 36 -15.42 5.96 1.61
N TYR A 37 -15.80 7.20 1.98
CA TYR A 37 -14.94 8.07 2.80
C TYR A 37 -14.67 7.50 4.19
N LEU A 38 -15.63 6.83 4.83
CA LEU A 38 -15.43 6.23 6.16
C LEU A 38 -14.63 4.93 6.11
N MET A 39 -14.75 4.16 5.02
CA MET A 39 -13.91 2.99 4.76
C MET A 39 -12.44 3.39 4.61
N THR A 40 -12.15 4.48 3.87
CA THR A 40 -10.77 5.00 3.73
C THR A 40 -10.19 5.58 5.03
N LYS A 41 -11.01 5.73 6.06
CA LYS A 41 -10.62 6.23 7.39
C LYS A 41 -10.73 5.16 8.48
N ASP A 42 -10.95 3.89 8.10
CA ASP A 42 -11.16 2.75 9.02
C ASP A 42 -12.26 2.98 10.07
N ARG A 43 -13.20 3.89 9.79
CA ARG A 43 -14.29 4.26 10.69
C ARG A 43 -15.60 3.57 10.36
N TYR A 44 -15.66 2.83 9.26
CA TYR A 44 -16.84 2.10 8.84
C TYR A 44 -16.78 0.63 9.29
N PRO A 45 -17.65 0.18 10.21
CA PRO A 45 -17.64 -1.19 10.69
C PRO A 45 -18.29 -2.12 9.65
N ILE A 46 -17.47 -2.95 9.00
CA ILE A 46 -17.91 -3.92 7.98
C ILE A 46 -18.14 -5.30 8.63
N SER A 47 -19.30 -5.92 8.42
CA SER A 47 -19.40 -7.38 8.56
C SER A 47 -18.77 -8.03 7.33
N ARG A 48 -17.97 -9.08 7.50
CA ARG A 48 -17.18 -9.74 6.44
C ARG A 48 -17.99 -10.36 5.27
N ALA A 49 -19.29 -10.09 5.15
CA ALA A 49 -20.14 -10.57 4.06
C ALA A 49 -20.10 -9.69 2.78
N VAL A 50 -19.26 -8.66 2.73
CA VAL A 50 -19.25 -7.65 1.64
C VAL A 50 -18.52 -8.12 0.37
N ASP A 51 -17.61 -9.08 0.47
CA ASP A 51 -16.83 -9.55 -0.69
C ASP A 51 -17.73 -10.18 -1.77
N GLN A 52 -18.83 -10.84 -1.37
CA GLN A 52 -19.79 -11.48 -2.28
C GLN A 52 -20.72 -10.50 -3.02
N ILE A 53 -20.82 -9.24 -2.58
CA ILE A 53 -21.75 -8.24 -3.14
C ILE A 53 -21.08 -7.36 -4.20
N SER A 54 -19.74 -7.25 -4.16
CA SER A 54 -18.99 -6.38 -5.08
C SER A 54 -19.07 -6.84 -6.54
N GLU A 55 -19.12 -8.15 -6.78
CA GLU A 55 -19.18 -8.73 -8.13
C GLU A 55 -20.54 -8.55 -8.82
N GLN A 56 -21.63 -8.37 -8.06
CA GLN A 56 -22.99 -8.32 -8.63
C GLN A 56 -23.45 -6.91 -9.06
N ASN A 57 -22.69 -5.84 -8.77
CA ASN A 57 -23.14 -4.45 -8.98
C ASN A 57 -22.40 -3.66 -10.07
N LEU A 58 -21.54 -4.29 -10.89
CA LEU A 58 -20.93 -3.62 -12.05
C LEU A 58 -21.90 -3.66 -13.26
N PRO A 59 -22.32 -2.51 -13.82
CA PRO A 59 -23.17 -2.51 -15.02
C PRO A 59 -22.41 -3.10 -16.22
N LYS A 60 -23.07 -3.99 -16.97
CA LYS A 60 -22.53 -4.52 -18.24
C LYS A 60 -22.35 -3.37 -19.24
N GLY A 61 -21.12 -3.18 -19.74
CA GLY A 61 -20.80 -2.20 -20.78
C GLY A 61 -20.08 -0.93 -20.31
N VAL A 62 -19.79 -0.77 -19.02
CA VAL A 62 -18.86 0.26 -18.55
C VAL A 62 -17.45 -0.23 -18.87
N LYS A 63 -16.77 0.40 -19.83
CA LYS A 63 -15.31 0.29 -19.91
C LYS A 63 -14.79 0.90 -18.62
N GLU A 64 -14.12 0.08 -17.82
CA GLU A 64 -13.40 0.48 -16.62
C GLU A 64 -12.59 1.75 -16.95
N VAL A 65 -13.10 2.91 -16.55
CA VAL A 65 -12.23 4.07 -16.41
C VAL A 65 -11.38 3.66 -15.23
N ALA A 66 -10.22 3.10 -15.51
CA ALA A 66 -9.22 2.80 -14.49
C ALA A 66 -8.84 4.15 -13.88
N GLU A 67 -9.62 4.57 -12.89
CA GLU A 67 -9.32 5.74 -12.11
C GLU A 67 -7.91 5.52 -11.58
N PRO A 68 -6.99 6.48 -11.80
CA PRO A 68 -5.62 6.33 -11.38
C PRO A 68 -5.60 6.07 -9.87
N VAL A 69 -5.29 4.84 -9.47
CA VAL A 69 -5.14 4.49 -8.06
C VAL A 69 -3.76 4.95 -7.65
N LEU A 70 -3.72 5.90 -6.71
CA LEU A 70 -2.48 6.29 -6.06
C LEU A 70 -2.08 5.17 -5.09
N GLU A 71 -0.94 4.55 -5.34
CA GLU A 71 -0.40 3.49 -4.51
C GLU A 71 0.92 3.94 -3.88
N VAL A 72 1.11 3.57 -2.62
CA VAL A 72 2.41 3.71 -1.95
C VAL A 72 3.24 2.48 -2.30
N ARG A 73 4.43 2.71 -2.87
CA ARG A 73 5.43 1.68 -3.14
C ARG A 73 6.76 2.09 -2.53
N TYR A 74 7.72 1.17 -2.54
CA TYR A 74 9.06 1.41 -2.01
C TYR A 74 10.10 1.07 -3.06
N ARG A 75 11.04 1.99 -3.26
CA ARG A 75 12.24 1.79 -4.09
C ARG A 75 13.42 1.50 -3.17
N TYR A 76 14.26 0.55 -3.55
CA TYR A 76 15.51 0.31 -2.82
C TYR A 76 16.55 1.36 -3.25
N ALA A 77 17.14 2.07 -2.30
CA ALA A 77 18.02 3.20 -2.58
C ALA A 77 19.19 3.26 -1.59
N TRP A 78 20.16 4.14 -1.84
CA TRP A 78 21.23 4.43 -0.89
C TRP A 78 20.71 5.23 0.30
N ALA A 79 21.18 4.91 1.50
CA ALA A 79 20.99 5.78 2.64
C ALA A 79 21.81 7.07 2.46
N ALA A 80 21.39 8.16 3.12
CA ALA A 80 22.13 9.42 3.10
C ALA A 80 23.61 9.22 3.47
N GLY A 81 24.51 9.81 2.68
CA GLY A 81 25.96 9.67 2.83
C GLY A 81 26.59 8.48 2.09
N PHE A 82 25.80 7.67 1.40
CA PHE A 82 26.29 6.58 0.53
C PHE A 82 25.85 6.78 -0.92
N SER A 83 26.55 6.13 -1.85
CA SER A 83 26.31 6.31 -3.29
C SER A 83 26.81 5.12 -4.11
N ASN A 84 26.73 5.20 -5.45
CA ASN A 84 27.26 4.15 -6.33
C ASN A 84 28.75 3.87 -6.16
N LYS A 85 29.52 4.79 -5.58
CA LYS A 85 30.93 4.55 -5.18
C LYS A 85 31.07 3.42 -4.15
N ASP A 86 30.01 3.17 -3.39
CA ASP A 86 29.92 2.13 -2.36
C ASP A 86 29.45 0.77 -2.89
N LYS A 87 29.07 0.69 -4.18
CA LYS A 87 28.42 -0.50 -4.75
C LYS A 87 29.34 -1.72 -4.77
N GLU A 88 30.62 -1.52 -5.05
CA GLU A 88 31.61 -2.60 -5.12
C GLU A 88 31.73 -3.37 -3.80
N SER A 89 31.82 -2.64 -2.68
CA SER A 89 31.88 -3.19 -1.31
C SER A 89 30.53 -3.66 -0.77
N SER A 90 29.46 -3.60 -1.57
CA SER A 90 28.13 -4.04 -1.15
C SER A 90 27.94 -5.55 -1.37
N ARG A 91 27.02 -6.11 -0.60
CA ARG A 91 26.64 -7.53 -0.71
C ARG A 91 25.89 -7.76 -2.03
N GLU A 92 25.97 -8.97 -2.57
CA GLU A 92 25.28 -9.35 -3.81
C GLU A 92 23.77 -9.05 -3.76
N PHE A 93 23.11 -9.37 -2.65
CA PHE A 93 21.71 -8.99 -2.42
C PHE A 93 21.46 -7.49 -2.65
N CYS A 94 22.30 -6.61 -2.09
CA CYS A 94 22.13 -5.17 -2.22
C CYS A 94 22.39 -4.69 -3.65
N LYS A 95 23.39 -5.25 -4.33
CA LYS A 95 23.71 -4.93 -5.73
C LYS A 95 22.51 -5.25 -6.62
N VAL A 96 21.96 -6.47 -6.50
CA VAL A 96 20.77 -6.91 -7.24
C VAL A 96 19.57 -5.99 -6.96
N MET A 97 19.31 -5.66 -5.70
CA MET A 97 18.18 -4.79 -5.34
C MET A 97 18.33 -3.36 -5.90
N LEU A 98 19.56 -2.81 -5.92
CA LEU A 98 19.84 -1.53 -6.57
C LEU A 98 19.67 -1.61 -8.09
N ASP A 99 20.15 -2.68 -8.74
CA ASP A 99 20.00 -2.88 -10.18
C ASP A 99 18.53 -2.95 -10.60
N LEU A 100 17.72 -3.68 -9.84
CA LEU A 100 16.26 -3.73 -10.03
C LEU A 100 15.62 -2.35 -9.84
N ALA A 101 16.05 -1.61 -8.81
CA ALA A 101 15.56 -0.27 -8.55
C ALA A 101 15.96 0.74 -9.64
N ASP A 102 17.13 0.58 -10.28
CA ASP A 102 17.59 1.39 -11.41
C ASP A 102 16.80 1.07 -12.70
N GLN A 103 16.31 -0.16 -12.84
CA GLN A 103 15.35 -0.56 -13.87
C GLN A 103 13.90 -0.08 -13.57
N GLY A 104 13.69 0.67 -12.49
CA GLY A 104 12.39 1.22 -12.11
C GLY A 104 11.51 0.29 -11.28
N LYS A 105 12.06 -0.83 -10.77
CA LYS A 105 11.31 -1.73 -9.88
C LYS A 105 10.98 -1.02 -8.57
N VAL A 106 9.71 -1.11 -8.20
CA VAL A 106 9.19 -0.67 -6.90
C VAL A 106 8.36 -1.79 -6.29
N TYR A 107 8.31 -1.85 -4.97
CA TYR A 107 7.77 -2.98 -4.20
C TYR A 107 6.62 -2.51 -3.31
N THR A 108 5.60 -3.34 -3.09
CA THR A 108 4.67 -3.13 -1.97
C THR A 108 5.32 -3.54 -0.64
N ARG A 109 4.61 -3.35 0.47
CA ARG A 109 5.08 -3.85 1.78
C ARG A 109 5.12 -5.38 1.80
N GLU A 110 4.12 -6.02 1.18
CA GLU A 110 3.96 -7.47 1.07
C GLU A 110 5.06 -8.09 0.21
N ASP A 111 5.45 -7.44 -0.89
CA ASP A 111 6.59 -7.88 -1.70
C ASP A 111 7.87 -7.97 -0.84
N ILE A 112 8.11 -6.97 0.02
CA ILE A 112 9.27 -6.91 0.92
C ILE A 112 9.19 -7.98 2.02
N ASP A 113 7.99 -8.31 2.50
CA ASP A 113 7.79 -9.42 3.43
C ASP A 113 8.06 -10.77 2.77
N GLY A 114 7.69 -10.94 1.49
CA GLY A 114 8.07 -12.11 0.69
C GLY A 114 9.59 -12.26 0.57
N ILE A 115 10.30 -11.17 0.26
CA ILE A 115 11.78 -11.17 0.26
C ILE A 115 12.32 -11.50 1.65
N SER A 116 11.70 -10.98 2.72
CA SER A 116 12.12 -11.26 4.10
C SER A 116 12.00 -12.74 4.46
N ALA A 117 10.94 -13.40 4.01
CA ALA A 117 10.75 -14.85 4.19
C ALA A 117 11.85 -15.67 3.49
N ILE A 118 12.23 -15.28 2.27
CA ILE A 118 13.31 -15.94 1.51
C ILE A 118 14.66 -15.73 2.20
N MET A 119 14.93 -14.52 2.69
CA MET A 119 16.22 -14.17 3.29
C MET A 119 16.38 -14.66 4.75
N GLY A 120 15.30 -15.11 5.39
CA GLY A 120 15.33 -15.56 6.78
C GLY A 120 15.52 -14.44 7.81
N TYR A 121 15.33 -13.18 7.41
CA TYR A 121 15.36 -12.01 8.30
C TYR A 121 14.51 -10.88 7.75
N SER A 122 14.11 -9.94 8.62
CA SER A 122 13.36 -8.75 8.19
C SER A 122 14.21 -7.84 7.30
N VAL A 123 14.00 -7.90 5.99
CA VAL A 123 14.63 -7.04 4.99
C VAL A 123 14.05 -5.62 5.06
N TRP A 124 12.85 -5.44 5.62
CA TRP A 124 12.35 -4.11 5.96
C TRP A 124 13.27 -3.39 6.95
N ASN A 125 13.58 -4.04 8.08
CA ASN A 125 14.37 -3.44 9.15
C ASN A 125 15.88 -3.49 8.86
N ARG A 126 16.39 -4.65 8.43
CA ARG A 126 17.83 -4.88 8.23
C ARG A 126 18.30 -4.52 6.83
N ARG A 127 17.39 -4.44 5.86
CA ARG A 127 17.70 -4.11 4.46
C ARG A 127 18.60 -5.19 3.88
N GLY A 128 19.89 -4.93 3.73
CA GLY A 128 20.90 -5.92 3.35
C GLY A 128 21.58 -6.69 4.49
N GLY A 129 21.21 -6.43 5.76
CA GLY A 129 21.84 -7.01 6.95
C GLY A 129 22.68 -6.02 7.75
N TRP A 130 23.44 -6.52 8.73
CA TRP A 130 24.32 -5.70 9.57
C TRP A 130 25.42 -5.01 8.76
N TYR A 131 25.75 -3.77 9.12
CA TYR A 131 26.85 -3.01 8.52
C TYR A 131 27.87 -2.63 9.59
N HIS A 132 29.13 -3.01 9.36
CA HIS A 132 30.26 -2.60 10.19
C HIS A 132 30.86 -1.34 9.59
N THR A 133 30.87 -0.23 10.35
CA THR A 133 31.47 1.02 9.87
C THR A 133 33.00 0.93 9.88
N PRO A 134 33.69 1.76 9.07
CA PRO A 134 35.15 1.87 9.16
C PRO A 134 35.66 2.28 10.55
N SER A 135 34.82 2.94 11.35
CA SER A 135 35.10 3.36 12.72
C SER A 135 34.87 2.26 13.77
N GLY A 136 34.61 1.01 13.36
CA GLY A 136 34.41 -0.12 14.27
C GLY A 136 33.00 -0.27 14.86
N VAL A 137 32.02 0.53 14.41
CA VAL A 137 30.65 0.52 14.96
C VAL A 137 29.74 -0.40 14.15
N ASN A 138 29.04 -1.29 14.84
CA ASN A 138 28.03 -2.15 14.22
C ASN A 138 26.68 -1.45 14.13
N ARG A 139 26.13 -1.35 12.91
CA ARG A 139 24.77 -0.87 12.64
C ARG A 139 23.85 -2.05 12.29
N PRO A 140 22.63 -2.10 12.84
CA PRO A 140 21.69 -3.20 12.62
C PRO A 140 21.07 -3.24 11.22
N GLN A 141 21.43 -2.27 10.36
CA GLN A 141 20.90 -2.13 9.01
C GLN A 141 22.01 -1.76 8.01
N CYS A 142 21.81 -2.16 6.76
CA CYS A 142 22.76 -1.89 5.69
C CYS A 142 22.75 -0.40 5.26
N ARG A 143 23.71 -0.01 4.41
CA ARG A 143 23.87 1.34 3.82
C ARG A 143 22.78 1.75 2.82
N HIS A 144 21.69 1.01 2.76
CA HIS A 144 20.58 1.21 1.82
C HIS A 144 19.34 1.64 2.59
N VAL A 145 18.27 2.09 1.93
CA VAL A 145 16.96 2.46 2.51
C VAL A 145 15.84 1.96 1.60
N TRP A 146 14.64 1.87 2.17
CA TRP A 146 13.40 1.81 1.41
C TRP A 146 12.86 3.23 1.27
N GLU A 147 12.96 3.79 0.06
CA GLU A 147 12.47 5.12 -0.26
C GLU A 147 11.00 5.03 -0.70
N GLN A 148 10.12 5.73 -0.01
CA GLN A 148 8.69 5.76 -0.36
C GLN A 148 8.48 6.45 -1.70
N GLN A 149 7.76 5.80 -2.60
CA GLN A 149 7.34 6.32 -3.89
C GLN A 149 5.82 6.38 -3.92
N LEU A 150 5.27 7.49 -4.38
CA LEU A 150 3.88 7.57 -4.80
C LEU A 150 3.83 7.21 -6.28
N VAL A 151 3.03 6.21 -6.63
CA VAL A 151 2.86 5.77 -8.02
C VAL A 151 1.40 5.78 -8.39
N ILE A 152 1.14 6.06 -9.66
CA ILE A 152 -0.19 5.97 -10.24
C ILE A 152 -0.28 4.64 -11.00
N ARG A 153 -1.20 3.78 -10.59
CA ARG A 153 -1.50 2.54 -11.31
C ARG A 153 -2.61 2.80 -12.34
N LYS A 154 -2.32 2.52 -13.61
CA LYS A 154 -3.31 2.47 -14.70
C LYS A 154 -3.38 1.02 -15.20
N GLY A 155 -4.30 0.22 -14.64
CA GLY A 155 -4.37 -1.22 -14.91
C GLY A 155 -3.10 -1.96 -14.45
N ASN A 156 -2.44 -2.72 -15.34
CA ASN A 156 -1.16 -3.42 -15.03
C ASN A 156 0.09 -2.55 -15.26
N LYS A 157 -0.05 -1.27 -15.62
CA LYS A 157 1.07 -0.35 -15.85
C LYS A 157 1.25 0.58 -14.66
N ILE A 158 2.50 0.68 -14.19
CA ILE A 158 2.90 1.57 -13.10
C ILE A 158 3.64 2.76 -13.70
N SER A 159 3.23 3.98 -13.37
CA SER A 159 3.96 5.22 -13.69
C SER A 159 4.23 6.01 -12.41
N LYS A 160 5.35 6.75 -12.38
CA LYS A 160 5.65 7.70 -11.29
C LYS A 160 4.52 8.74 -11.20
N ALA A 161 4.04 9.00 -9.98
CA ALA A 161 3.02 10.02 -9.74
C ALA A 161 3.56 11.43 -10.02
#